data_AF-A0A101ML59-F1
#
_entry.id   AF-A0A101ML59-F1
#
_cell.length_a   1.000
_cell.length_b   1.000
_cell.length_c   1.000
_cell.angle_alpha   90.00
_cell.angle_beta   90.00
_cell.angle_gamma   90.00
#
_symmetry.space_group_name_H-M   'P 1'
#
loop_
_entity.id
_entity.type
_entity.pdbx_description
1 polymer ?
#
loop_
_entity_poly.entity_id
_entity_poly.type
_entity_poly.pdbx_seq_one_letter_code
_entity_poly.pdbx_strand_id
1 'polypeptide(L)'
;MLAGSAFIEQDTAVKAGFSSRKALRRTLFGRAKLLYEFETEPDAYTQIQALLLMMQWHGSGGGHKDPTYWFDLAYSTAERVGLLASLETGSFSHRHRLWWCLYVRDRILSLGFRRPLRIPNSDVTMSLLESTQYYSSEPYHDLVLIMLGDSSAMLNWENQERMMLLFIQEIKLAHCLGVMINLLYQDAWSTSQSGDCEYSMVSRSNVSQAAITECEQLLKTWIQNLPAPAHYFPPSLLHDCHTESPEIVLLVHQAFLYLLHLTAMSILYHAASSAGDGLQTTFVSEMLVSEMRCLTLQVTEIINELHDCKMLHFLPGSTVTILSIILEASVPDLKGSDNIVRMQAMSNLYACEEAAGRLLQTYPAAEIVLSQAQNARGHLLGLITT
;
A
#
# COMPACT_ATOMS: atom_id res chain seq x y z
N MET A 1 -3.93 8.57 -19.40
CA MET A 1 -2.58 8.15 -19.85
C MET A 1 -1.62 7.84 -18.70
N LEU A 2 -1.35 8.77 -17.77
CA LEU A 2 -0.38 8.54 -16.67
C LEU A 2 -0.69 7.28 -15.84
N ALA A 3 -1.91 7.15 -15.31
CA ALA A 3 -2.28 6.01 -14.46
C ALA A 3 -2.03 4.66 -15.16
N GLY A 4 -2.57 4.48 -16.37
CA GLY A 4 -2.42 3.25 -17.14
C GLY A 4 -0.98 2.93 -17.58
N SER A 5 -0.10 3.93 -17.70
CA SER A 5 1.29 3.72 -18.11
C SER A 5 2.14 2.91 -17.10
N ALA A 6 1.61 2.61 -15.92
CA ALA A 6 2.25 1.72 -14.94
C ALA A 6 2.26 0.27 -15.41
N PHE A 7 1.22 -0.10 -16.17
CA PHE A 7 0.85 -1.49 -16.44
C PHE A 7 1.17 -1.91 -17.88
N ILE A 8 1.79 -1.03 -18.66
CA ILE A 8 2.24 -1.40 -20.00
C ILE A 8 3.57 -2.15 -19.95
N GLU A 9 3.81 -2.95 -20.98
CA GLU A 9 5.12 -3.56 -21.21
C GLU A 9 6.18 -2.51 -21.60
N GLN A 10 7.45 -2.83 -21.31
CA GLN A 10 8.59 -2.00 -21.67
C GLN A 10 8.66 -1.73 -23.18
N ASP A 11 8.39 -2.75 -24.00
CA ASP A 11 8.44 -2.65 -25.46
C ASP A 11 7.42 -1.65 -26.00
N THR A 12 6.24 -1.56 -25.37
CA THR A 12 5.22 -0.57 -25.71
C THR A 12 5.71 0.86 -25.46
N ALA A 13 6.46 1.09 -24.38
CA ALA A 13 7.07 2.40 -24.11
C ALA A 13 8.15 2.75 -25.17
N VAL A 14 8.96 1.77 -25.57
CA VAL A 14 10.01 1.94 -26.59
C VAL A 14 9.41 2.23 -27.96
N LYS A 15 8.38 1.49 -28.37
CA LYS A 15 7.63 1.75 -29.61
C LYS A 15 6.98 3.14 -29.62
N ALA A 16 6.59 3.65 -28.46
CA ALA A 16 6.07 5.01 -28.29
C ALA A 16 7.17 6.10 -28.30
N GLY A 17 8.44 5.74 -28.51
CA GLY A 17 9.57 6.67 -28.64
C GLY A 17 10.26 7.04 -27.32
N PHE A 18 10.00 6.31 -26.23
CA PHE A 18 10.65 6.53 -24.94
C PHE A 18 11.77 5.52 -24.70
N SER A 19 12.82 5.91 -23.98
CA SER A 19 13.94 5.00 -23.66
C SER A 19 13.54 3.87 -22.70
N SER A 20 12.49 4.07 -21.90
CA SER A 20 11.95 3.06 -21.00
C SER A 20 10.53 3.40 -20.51
N ARG A 21 9.85 2.42 -19.90
CA ARG A 21 8.59 2.63 -19.17
C ARG A 21 8.76 3.70 -18.09
N LYS A 22 9.88 3.68 -17.36
CA LYS A 22 10.23 4.72 -16.37
C LYS A 22 10.31 6.11 -17.02
N ALA A 23 10.91 6.23 -18.21
CA ALA A 23 11.01 7.51 -18.94
C ALA A 23 9.66 8.02 -19.45
N LEU A 24 8.81 7.12 -19.98
CA LEU A 24 7.44 7.44 -20.37
C LEU A 24 6.64 7.97 -19.17
N ARG A 25 6.62 7.22 -18.06
CA ARG A 25 5.90 7.59 -16.85
C ARG A 25 6.36 8.93 -16.30
N ARG A 26 7.68 9.17 -16.24
CA ARG A 26 8.25 10.47 -15.84
C ARG A 26 7.73 11.61 -16.70
N THR A 27 7.67 11.41 -18.02
CA THR A 27 7.19 12.43 -18.96
C THR A 27 5.70 12.70 -18.77
N LEU A 28 4.89 11.66 -18.67
CA LEU A 28 3.44 11.79 -18.45
C LEU A 28 3.13 12.43 -17.09
N PHE A 29 3.89 12.11 -16.05
CA PHE A 29 3.75 12.74 -14.74
C PHE A 29 4.09 14.23 -14.81
N GLY A 30 5.20 14.60 -15.46
CA GLY A 30 5.56 16.00 -15.68
C GLY A 30 4.48 16.78 -16.41
N ARG A 31 3.85 16.19 -17.43
CA ARG A 31 2.72 16.80 -18.15
C ARG A 31 1.48 16.95 -17.27
N ALA A 32 1.09 15.90 -16.54
CA ALA A 32 -0.06 15.96 -15.63
C ALA A 32 0.13 17.02 -14.53
N LYS A 33 1.34 17.09 -13.98
CA LYS A 33 1.74 18.12 -13.01
C LYS A 33 1.62 19.53 -13.59
N LEU A 34 2.12 19.77 -14.80
CA LEU A 34 2.02 21.09 -15.44
C LEU A 34 0.56 21.48 -15.68
N LEU A 35 -0.29 20.56 -16.14
CA LEU A 35 -1.72 20.82 -16.32
C LEU A 35 -2.40 21.22 -15.00
N TYR A 36 -2.07 20.51 -13.91
CA TYR A 36 -2.57 20.88 -12.59
C TYR A 36 -2.05 22.26 -12.13
N GLU A 37 -0.75 22.54 -12.30
CA GLU A 37 -0.14 23.82 -11.91
C GLU A 37 -0.61 25.01 -12.77
N PHE A 38 -1.08 24.77 -13.99
CA PHE A 38 -1.72 25.78 -14.86
C PHE A 38 -3.24 25.88 -14.66
N GLU A 39 -3.80 25.20 -13.66
CA GLU A 39 -5.23 25.26 -13.32
C GLU A 39 -6.15 24.91 -14.50
N THR A 40 -5.74 23.97 -15.38
CA THR A 40 -6.45 23.71 -16.63
C THR A 40 -7.81 23.01 -16.43
N GLU A 41 -7.99 22.32 -15.30
CA GLU A 41 -9.22 21.59 -14.97
C GLU A 41 -9.98 22.35 -13.87
N PRO A 42 -11.19 22.90 -14.13
CA PRO A 42 -11.96 23.61 -13.12
C PRO A 42 -12.77 22.70 -12.19
N ASP A 43 -13.11 21.47 -12.59
CA ASP A 43 -13.91 20.57 -11.77
C ASP A 43 -13.08 19.97 -10.62
N ALA A 44 -13.49 20.26 -9.39
CA ALA A 44 -12.78 19.82 -8.20
C ALA A 44 -12.77 18.30 -8.02
N TYR A 45 -13.83 17.58 -8.44
CA TYR A 45 -13.85 16.12 -8.33
C TYR A 45 -12.83 15.48 -9.27
N THR A 46 -12.72 16.00 -10.49
CA THR A 46 -11.72 15.61 -11.48
C THR A 46 -10.31 15.95 -11.00
N GLN A 47 -10.11 17.11 -10.35
CA GLN A 47 -8.84 17.43 -9.70
C GLN A 47 -8.47 16.43 -8.61
N ILE A 48 -9.41 16.07 -7.72
CA ILE A 48 -9.17 15.08 -6.64
C ILE A 48 -8.78 13.72 -7.25
N GLN A 49 -9.50 13.24 -8.26
CA GLN A 49 -9.13 12.01 -8.98
C GLN A 49 -7.71 12.09 -9.57
N ALA A 50 -7.40 13.19 -10.27
CA ALA A 50 -6.10 13.37 -10.90
C ALA A 50 -4.97 13.35 -9.86
N LEU A 51 -5.14 14.04 -8.74
CA LEU A 51 -4.17 14.07 -7.63
C LEU A 51 -3.97 12.67 -7.01
N LEU A 52 -5.06 11.92 -6.78
CA LEU A 52 -5.01 10.54 -6.27
C LEU A 52 -4.36 9.56 -7.26
N LEU A 53 -4.45 9.82 -8.57
CA LEU A 53 -3.77 9.02 -9.59
C LEU A 53 -2.30 9.43 -9.75
N MET A 54 -1.99 10.72 -9.57
CA MET A 54 -0.62 11.24 -9.62
C MET A 54 0.23 10.77 -8.45
N MET A 55 -0.34 10.59 -7.25
CA MET A 55 0.39 10.13 -6.07
C MET A 55 1.08 8.76 -6.26
N GLN A 56 0.65 7.97 -7.25
CA GLN A 56 1.25 6.67 -7.60
C GLN A 56 2.62 6.81 -8.28
N TRP A 57 3.13 8.03 -8.47
CA TRP A 57 4.46 8.30 -8.99
C TRP A 57 5.19 9.31 -8.10
N HIS A 58 6.44 9.00 -7.80
CA HIS A 58 7.38 9.86 -7.08
C HIS A 58 8.52 10.22 -8.04
N GLY A 59 8.98 11.48 -7.98
CA GLY A 59 10.24 11.84 -8.63
C GLY A 59 11.40 11.12 -7.93
N SER A 60 12.41 10.68 -8.68
CA SER A 60 13.70 10.23 -8.14
C SER A 60 14.55 11.45 -7.76
N GLY A 61 14.12 12.21 -6.76
CA GLY A 61 14.87 13.39 -6.33
C GLY A 61 14.17 14.06 -5.17
N GLY A 62 14.94 14.35 -4.12
CA GLY A 62 14.51 14.91 -2.83
C GLY A 62 13.84 16.29 -2.90
N GLY A 63 12.82 16.44 -3.74
CA GLY A 63 11.87 17.53 -3.68
C GLY A 63 10.74 17.18 -2.73
N HIS A 64 10.19 18.19 -2.08
CA HIS A 64 9.09 18.12 -1.10
C HIS A 64 7.75 17.59 -1.65
N LYS A 65 7.63 17.23 -2.94
CA LYS A 65 6.38 16.80 -3.59
C LYS A 65 6.27 15.27 -3.67
N ASP A 66 6.31 14.64 -2.51
CA ASP A 66 6.16 13.19 -2.34
C ASP A 66 4.67 12.75 -2.45
N PRO A 67 4.32 11.45 -2.32
CA PRO A 67 2.92 11.02 -2.35
C PRO A 67 2.03 11.67 -1.28
N THR A 68 2.60 12.06 -0.13
CA THR A 68 1.87 12.71 0.95
C THR A 68 1.46 14.14 0.57
N TYR A 69 2.32 14.86 -0.16
CA TYR A 69 2.03 16.18 -0.71
C TYR A 69 0.82 16.14 -1.66
N TRP A 70 0.80 15.22 -2.61
CA TRP A 70 -0.32 15.09 -3.57
C TRP A 70 -1.61 14.66 -2.89
N PHE A 71 -1.51 13.81 -1.87
CA PHE A 71 -2.66 13.44 -1.05
C PHE A 71 -3.20 14.63 -0.26
N ASP A 72 -2.34 15.45 0.36
CA ASP A 72 -2.80 16.59 1.15
C ASP A 72 -3.49 17.65 0.28
N LEU A 73 -3.06 17.83 -0.98
CA LEU A 73 -3.79 18.63 -1.96
C LEU A 73 -5.16 18.02 -2.31
N ALA A 74 -5.24 16.70 -2.50
CA ALA A 74 -6.50 16.01 -2.78
C ALA A 74 -7.47 16.13 -1.60
N TYR A 75 -6.96 15.92 -0.38
CA TYR A 75 -7.71 16.05 0.88
C TYR A 75 -8.23 17.48 1.06
N SER A 76 -7.37 18.50 0.93
CA SER A 76 -7.79 19.89 1.06
C SER A 76 -8.82 20.30 0.01
N THR A 77 -8.67 19.80 -1.23
CA THR A 77 -9.65 20.01 -2.28
C THR A 77 -10.99 19.35 -1.95
N ALA A 78 -10.96 18.12 -1.43
CA ALA A 78 -12.14 17.38 -1.00
C ALA A 78 -12.87 18.06 0.18
N GLU A 79 -12.13 18.59 1.14
CA GLU A 79 -12.66 19.37 2.26
C GLU A 79 -13.38 20.63 1.76
N ARG A 80 -12.73 21.40 0.88
CA ARG A 80 -13.26 22.65 0.32
C ARG A 80 -14.59 22.46 -0.41
N VAL A 81 -14.77 21.33 -1.12
CA VAL A 81 -16.02 21.04 -1.84
C VAL A 81 -17.05 20.26 -1.02
N GLY A 82 -16.80 20.08 0.29
CA GLY A 82 -17.71 19.41 1.20
C GLY A 82 -17.80 17.89 0.99
N LEU A 83 -16.89 17.29 0.21
CA LEU A 83 -16.88 15.83 -0.01
C LEU A 83 -16.68 15.09 1.32
N LEU A 84 -15.86 15.63 2.23
CA LEU A 84 -15.59 14.98 3.51
C LEU A 84 -16.74 15.01 4.51
N ALA A 85 -17.71 15.93 4.34
CA ALA A 85 -18.83 16.12 5.26
C ALA A 85 -20.10 15.36 4.85
N SER A 86 -20.20 14.94 3.58
CA SER A 86 -21.41 14.38 2.99
C SER A 86 -21.14 12.95 2.54
N LEU A 87 -21.38 12.02 3.46
CA LEU A 87 -21.48 10.60 3.15
C LEU A 87 -22.93 10.26 3.45
N GLU A 88 -23.77 10.51 2.45
CA GLU A 88 -25.21 10.32 2.56
C GLU A 88 -25.52 8.82 2.57
N THR A 89 -26.49 8.40 3.37
CA THR A 89 -27.00 7.02 3.29
C THR A 89 -27.65 6.81 1.92
N GLY A 90 -27.14 5.88 1.10
CA GLY A 90 -27.68 5.67 -0.24
C GLY A 90 -26.82 4.79 -1.15
N SER A 91 -26.88 5.08 -2.45
CA SER A 91 -26.12 4.38 -3.51
C SER A 91 -24.62 4.72 -3.45
N PHE A 92 -23.76 3.75 -3.76
CA PHE A 92 -22.29 3.94 -3.91
C PHE A 92 -21.94 4.81 -5.14
N SER A 93 -22.32 6.08 -5.07
CA SER A 93 -22.14 7.06 -6.13
C SER A 93 -20.66 7.32 -6.39
N HIS A 94 -20.36 8.00 -7.50
CA HIS A 94 -18.99 8.39 -7.81
C HIS A 94 -18.29 9.14 -6.65
N ARG A 95 -19.04 10.00 -5.95
CA ARG A 95 -18.54 10.73 -4.77
C ARG A 95 -18.21 9.80 -3.60
N HIS A 96 -19.05 8.79 -3.35
CA HIS A 96 -18.79 7.79 -2.30
C HIS A 96 -17.50 7.03 -2.57
N ARG A 97 -17.27 6.56 -3.81
CA ARG A 97 -16.02 5.84 -4.13
C ARG A 97 -14.82 6.74 -3.94
N LEU A 98 -14.92 8.00 -4.36
CA LEU A 98 -13.83 8.96 -4.23
C LEU A 98 -13.50 9.26 -2.76
N TRP A 99 -14.52 9.38 -1.91
CA TRP A 99 -14.34 9.51 -0.47
C TRP A 99 -13.64 8.29 0.13
N TRP A 100 -14.09 7.08 -0.22
CA TRP A 100 -13.46 5.85 0.26
C TRP A 100 -12.04 5.67 -0.29
N CYS A 101 -11.75 6.17 -1.50
CA CYS A 101 -10.37 6.22 -2.01
C CYS A 101 -9.49 7.11 -1.14
N LEU A 102 -9.97 8.30 -0.75
CA LEU A 102 -9.25 9.17 0.20
C LEU A 102 -9.06 8.46 1.55
N TYR A 103 -10.11 7.84 2.09
CA TYR A 103 -10.10 7.08 3.34
C TYR A 103 -9.04 5.95 3.32
N VAL A 104 -9.01 5.13 2.28
CA VAL A 104 -8.03 4.04 2.17
C VAL A 104 -6.62 4.60 2.01
N ARG A 105 -6.43 5.61 1.15
CA ARG A 105 -5.11 6.16 0.85
C ARG A 105 -4.49 6.90 2.03
N ASP A 106 -5.28 7.60 2.84
CA ASP A 106 -4.80 8.24 4.07
C ASP A 106 -4.10 7.23 4.98
N ARG A 107 -4.67 6.03 5.14
CA ARG A 107 -4.20 5.04 6.13
C ARG A 107 -2.96 4.31 5.64
N ILE A 108 -2.94 3.96 4.35
CA ILE A 108 -1.76 3.35 3.73
C ILE A 108 -0.58 4.35 3.72
N LEU A 109 -0.84 5.64 3.44
CA LEU A 109 0.19 6.68 3.53
C LEU A 109 0.64 6.90 4.97
N SER A 110 -0.27 6.99 5.93
CA SER A 110 0.07 7.15 7.35
C SER A 110 0.92 6.01 7.89
N LEU A 111 0.63 4.78 7.48
CA LEU A 111 1.44 3.62 7.83
C LEU A 111 2.87 3.74 7.29
N GLY A 112 3.00 4.12 6.01
CA GLY A 112 4.30 4.13 5.32
C GLY A 112 5.18 5.34 5.56
N PHE A 113 4.59 6.52 5.61
CA PHE A 113 5.30 7.78 5.79
C PHE A 113 5.30 8.25 7.25
N ARG A 114 4.79 7.42 8.17
CA ARG A 114 4.72 7.72 9.61
C ARG A 114 4.11 9.11 9.87
N ARG A 115 2.98 9.41 9.23
CA ARG A 115 2.24 10.68 9.43
C ARG A 115 0.88 10.46 10.07
N PRO A 116 0.33 11.40 10.85
CA PRO A 116 -1.01 11.27 11.41
C PRO A 116 -2.08 11.08 10.35
N LEU A 117 -3.17 10.44 10.77
CA LEU A 117 -4.39 10.32 9.98
C LEU A 117 -5.01 11.70 9.77
N ARG A 118 -5.39 12.04 8.53
CA ARG A 118 -6.18 13.24 8.22
C ARG A 118 -7.68 12.97 8.32
N ILE A 119 -8.10 11.75 8.03
CA ILE A 119 -9.50 11.33 8.11
C ILE A 119 -9.69 10.54 9.40
N PRO A 120 -10.53 11.04 10.34
CA PRO A 120 -10.79 10.36 11.61
C PRO A 120 -11.21 8.91 11.41
N ASN A 121 -10.74 8.04 12.30
CA ASN A 121 -11.17 6.65 12.34
C ASN A 121 -12.35 6.54 13.32
N SER A 122 -13.58 6.53 12.82
CA SER A 122 -14.79 6.50 13.66
C SER A 122 -15.69 5.31 13.30
N ASP A 123 -16.34 4.72 14.30
CA ASP A 123 -17.28 3.61 14.10
C ASP A 123 -18.47 4.01 13.21
N VAL A 124 -18.87 5.28 13.29
CA VAL A 124 -19.90 5.88 12.43
C VAL A 124 -19.54 5.74 10.94
N THR A 125 -18.25 5.89 10.61
CA THR A 125 -17.77 5.70 9.24
C THR A 125 -18.01 4.27 8.76
N MET A 126 -17.79 3.27 9.62
CA MET A 126 -17.96 1.87 9.27
C MET A 126 -19.44 1.47 9.17
N SER A 127 -20.29 1.94 10.08
CA SER A 127 -21.74 1.73 9.97
C SER A 127 -22.31 2.30 8.66
N LEU A 128 -21.70 3.36 8.15
CA LEU A 128 -22.12 3.95 6.89
C LEU A 128 -21.70 3.11 5.67
N LEU A 129 -20.53 2.45 5.71
CA LEU A 129 -20.15 1.46 4.71
C LEU A 129 -21.15 0.29 4.65
N GLU A 130 -21.58 -0.20 5.81
CA GLU A 130 -22.51 -1.33 5.93
C GLU A 130 -23.92 -1.00 5.45
N SER A 131 -24.36 0.24 5.62
CA SER A 131 -25.67 0.72 5.17
C SER A 131 -25.70 1.20 3.71
N THR A 132 -24.54 1.26 3.04
CA THR A 132 -24.46 1.69 1.64
C THR A 132 -24.94 0.56 0.72
N GLN A 133 -25.93 0.86 -0.14
CA GLN A 133 -26.40 -0.09 -1.15
C GLN A 133 -25.53 -0.01 -2.41
N TYR A 134 -25.02 -1.15 -2.81
CA TYR A 134 -24.16 -1.29 -3.97
C TYR A 134 -25.02 -1.60 -5.19
N TYR A 135 -25.22 -0.60 -6.05
CA TYR A 135 -25.84 -0.82 -7.34
C TYR A 135 -24.75 -0.95 -8.40
N SER A 136 -24.98 -1.84 -9.36
CA SER A 136 -24.19 -1.90 -10.58
C SER A 136 -24.13 -0.51 -11.21
N SER A 137 -22.94 -0.12 -11.70
CA SER A 137 -22.82 1.07 -12.53
C SER A 137 -23.77 0.95 -13.73
N GLU A 138 -24.28 2.07 -14.25
CA GLU A 138 -24.99 2.10 -15.53
C GLU A 138 -24.13 1.40 -16.60
N PRO A 139 -24.75 0.70 -17.56
CA PRO A 139 -24.01 0.03 -18.62
C PRO A 139 -23.14 1.05 -19.37
N TYR A 140 -21.87 0.70 -19.59
CA TYR A 140 -20.97 1.54 -20.38
C TYR A 140 -21.48 1.63 -21.82
N HIS A 141 -21.29 2.80 -22.42
CA HIS A 141 -21.63 3.02 -23.82
C HIS A 141 -20.85 2.05 -24.73
N ASP A 142 -21.51 1.47 -25.75
CA ASP A 142 -20.92 0.44 -26.64
C ASP A 142 -19.56 0.84 -27.22
N LEU A 143 -19.40 2.10 -27.65
CA LEU A 143 -18.12 2.64 -28.11
C LEU A 143 -16.98 2.46 -27.10
N VAL A 144 -17.24 2.61 -25.79
CA VAL A 144 -16.22 2.42 -24.74
C VAL A 144 -15.82 0.94 -24.68
N LEU A 145 -16.80 0.03 -24.75
CA LEU A 145 -16.55 -1.41 -24.75
C LEU A 145 -15.73 -1.82 -25.98
N ILE A 146 -16.09 -1.32 -27.17
CA ILE A 146 -15.37 -1.56 -28.42
C ILE A 146 -13.93 -1.02 -28.34
N MET A 147 -13.73 0.19 -27.80
CA MET A 147 -12.39 0.78 -27.67
C MET A 147 -11.49 0.02 -26.70
N LEU A 148 -12.06 -0.64 -25.69
CA LEU A 148 -11.31 -1.43 -24.71
C LEU A 148 -11.00 -2.85 -25.18
N GLY A 149 -11.66 -3.34 -26.24
CA GLY A 149 -11.46 -4.69 -26.75
C GLY A 149 -11.62 -5.74 -25.64
N ASP A 150 -10.69 -6.68 -25.53
CA ASP A 150 -10.74 -7.75 -24.52
C ASP A 150 -10.71 -7.23 -23.07
N SER A 151 -10.15 -6.04 -22.83
CA SER A 151 -10.18 -5.39 -21.52
C SER A 151 -11.59 -4.98 -21.08
N SER A 152 -12.57 -4.92 -21.99
CA SER A 152 -13.96 -4.65 -21.64
C SER A 152 -14.58 -5.75 -20.77
N ALA A 153 -13.95 -6.94 -20.70
CA ALA A 153 -14.37 -8.01 -19.80
C ALA A 153 -14.36 -7.57 -18.31
N MET A 154 -13.48 -6.65 -17.92
CA MET A 154 -13.49 -6.04 -16.58
C MET A 154 -14.72 -5.19 -16.29
N LEU A 155 -15.40 -4.72 -17.34
CA LEU A 155 -16.55 -3.82 -17.23
C LEU A 155 -17.89 -4.56 -17.26
N ASN A 156 -17.90 -5.90 -17.29
CA ASN A 156 -19.13 -6.64 -17.06
C ASN A 156 -19.58 -6.53 -15.58
N TRP A 157 -20.85 -6.81 -15.32
CA TRP A 157 -21.44 -6.62 -13.99
C TRP A 157 -20.76 -7.52 -12.93
N GLU A 158 -20.40 -8.75 -13.29
CA GLU A 158 -19.79 -9.74 -12.39
C GLU A 158 -18.40 -9.31 -11.92
N ASN A 159 -17.52 -8.90 -12.83
CA ASN A 159 -16.17 -8.45 -12.50
C ASN A 159 -16.20 -7.10 -11.78
N GLN A 160 -17.14 -6.21 -12.13
CA GLN A 160 -17.35 -4.99 -11.36
C GLN A 160 -17.77 -5.28 -9.92
N GLU A 161 -18.66 -6.25 -9.71
CA GLU A 161 -19.09 -6.66 -8.37
C GLU A 161 -17.92 -7.27 -7.58
N ARG A 162 -17.09 -8.13 -8.21
CA ARG A 162 -15.89 -8.69 -7.58
C ARG A 162 -14.86 -7.62 -7.23
N MET A 163 -14.58 -6.67 -8.13
CA MET A 163 -13.70 -5.52 -7.86
C MET A 163 -14.22 -4.64 -6.72
N MET A 164 -15.54 -4.41 -6.70
CA MET A 164 -16.18 -3.64 -5.66
C MET A 164 -16.10 -4.33 -4.30
N LEU A 165 -16.31 -5.66 -4.27
CA LEU A 165 -16.14 -6.47 -3.08
C LEU A 165 -14.71 -6.36 -2.55
N LEU A 166 -13.69 -6.49 -3.41
CA LEU A 166 -12.29 -6.34 -3.03
C LEU A 166 -12.01 -4.94 -2.44
N PHE A 167 -12.55 -3.89 -3.06
CA PHE A 167 -12.40 -2.53 -2.55
C PHE A 167 -13.08 -2.34 -1.18
N ILE A 168 -14.26 -2.93 -0.95
CA ILE A 168 -14.91 -2.95 0.37
C ILE A 168 -14.02 -3.64 1.41
N GLN A 169 -13.37 -4.76 1.04
CA GLN A 169 -12.44 -5.41 1.96
C GLN A 169 -11.19 -4.55 2.22
N GLU A 170 -10.69 -3.81 1.23
CA GLU A 170 -9.59 -2.84 1.40
C GLU A 170 -9.99 -1.72 2.37
N ILE A 171 -11.22 -1.22 2.28
CA ILE A 171 -11.78 -0.23 3.21
C ILE A 171 -11.82 -0.78 4.65
N LYS A 172 -12.33 -1.99 4.83
CA LYS A 172 -12.42 -2.65 6.14
C LYS A 172 -11.03 -2.87 6.75
N LEU A 173 -10.08 -3.33 5.95
CA LEU A 173 -8.69 -3.48 6.40
C LEU A 173 -8.06 -2.12 6.73
N ALA A 174 -8.31 -1.08 5.91
CA ALA A 174 -7.84 0.27 6.18
C ALA A 174 -8.40 0.83 7.50
N HIS A 175 -9.63 0.46 7.88
CA HIS A 175 -10.16 0.79 9.19
C HIS A 175 -9.37 0.11 10.33
N CYS A 176 -9.04 -1.18 10.21
CA CYS A 176 -8.16 -1.87 11.16
C CYS A 176 -6.80 -1.15 11.28
N LEU A 177 -6.21 -0.76 10.15
CA LEU A 177 -4.96 0.02 10.13
C LEU A 177 -5.13 1.36 10.86
N GLY A 178 -6.27 2.04 10.69
CA GLY A 178 -6.57 3.28 11.41
C GLY A 178 -6.61 3.11 12.93
N VAL A 179 -7.23 2.04 13.42
CA VAL A 179 -7.25 1.71 14.87
C VAL A 179 -5.83 1.46 15.36
N MET A 180 -5.08 0.62 14.64
CA MET A 180 -3.70 0.32 14.98
C MET A 180 -2.81 1.56 15.02
N ILE A 181 -2.92 2.45 14.02
CA ILE A 181 -2.13 3.68 13.96
C ILE A 181 -2.39 4.52 15.21
N ASN A 182 -3.65 4.73 15.59
CA ASN A 182 -4.02 5.52 16.76
C ASN A 182 -3.53 4.91 18.09
N LEU A 183 -3.56 3.58 18.20
CA LEU A 183 -3.20 2.86 19.42
C LEU A 183 -1.70 2.60 19.57
N LEU A 184 -0.97 2.38 18.48
CA LEU A 184 0.44 1.99 18.50
C LEU A 184 1.40 3.17 18.31
N TYR A 185 0.93 4.27 17.72
CA TYR A 185 1.76 5.43 17.39
C TYR A 185 1.31 6.69 18.12
N GLN A 186 2.25 7.60 18.30
CA GLN A 186 2.03 8.94 18.82
C GLN A 186 2.82 9.96 18.02
N ASP A 187 2.35 11.20 18.05
CA ASP A 187 3.01 12.32 17.40
C ASP A 187 4.30 12.69 18.11
N ALA A 188 5.37 12.90 17.34
CA ALA A 188 6.65 13.38 17.85
C ALA A 188 7.29 14.38 16.90
N TRP A 189 8.11 15.23 17.50
CA TRP A 189 9.04 16.10 16.78
C TRP A 189 10.44 15.52 16.98
N SER A 190 11.10 15.17 15.87
CA SER A 190 12.48 14.69 15.86
C SER A 190 13.39 15.73 15.22
N THR A 191 14.67 15.69 15.58
CA THR A 191 15.69 16.47 14.87
C THR A 191 16.26 15.59 13.75
N SER A 192 16.17 16.08 12.52
CA SER A 192 16.74 15.41 11.36
C SER A 192 18.28 15.45 11.42
N GLN A 193 18.94 14.66 10.57
CA GLN A 193 20.40 14.71 10.43
C GLN A 193 20.92 16.09 9.96
N SER A 194 20.06 16.91 9.33
CA SER A 194 20.39 18.29 8.95
C SER A 194 20.21 19.32 10.08
N GLY A 195 19.67 18.90 11.23
CA GLY A 195 19.36 19.78 12.37
C GLY A 195 17.98 20.44 12.30
N ASP A 196 17.18 20.12 11.29
CA ASP A 196 15.82 20.62 11.15
C ASP A 196 14.84 19.83 12.02
N CYS A 197 13.78 20.47 12.49
CA CYS A 197 12.73 19.81 13.26
C CYS A 197 11.72 19.17 12.30
N GLU A 198 11.61 17.84 12.34
CA GLU A 198 10.71 17.07 11.50
C GLU A 198 9.58 16.48 12.35
N TYR A 199 8.36 16.57 11.85
CA TYR A 199 7.19 16.00 12.50
C TYR A 199 6.90 14.62 11.93
N SER A 200 6.86 13.61 12.80
CA SER A 200 6.60 12.23 12.44
C SER A 200 5.88 11.51 13.57
N MET A 201 5.13 10.47 13.22
CA MET A 201 4.64 9.49 14.16
C MET A 201 5.78 8.55 14.57
N VAL A 202 5.86 8.27 15.86
CA VAL A 202 6.79 7.29 16.44
C VAL A 202 6.01 6.24 17.21
N SER A 203 6.59 5.05 17.36
CA SER A 203 5.98 4.00 18.18
C SER A 203 5.86 4.48 19.63
N ARG A 204 4.72 4.20 20.26
CA ARG A 204 4.52 4.50 21.68
C ARG A 204 5.38 3.58 22.52
N SER A 205 6.04 4.15 23.54
CA SER A 205 6.85 3.36 24.47
C SER A 205 6.01 2.48 25.40
N ASN A 206 4.76 2.87 25.70
CA ASN A 206 3.91 2.22 26.70
C ASN A 206 2.58 1.78 26.08
N VAL A 207 2.62 0.93 25.05
CA VAL A 207 1.39 0.34 24.48
C VAL A 207 0.77 -0.62 25.49
N SER A 208 -0.51 -0.45 25.80
CA SER A 208 -1.20 -1.34 26.72
C SER A 208 -1.44 -2.71 26.10
N GLN A 209 -1.38 -3.78 26.90
CA GLN A 209 -1.70 -5.12 26.42
C GLN A 209 -3.13 -5.21 25.86
N ALA A 210 -4.07 -4.44 26.42
CA ALA A 210 -5.43 -4.35 25.93
C ALA A 210 -5.49 -3.81 24.48
N ALA A 211 -4.72 -2.77 24.17
CA ALA A 211 -4.65 -2.20 22.82
C ALA A 211 -4.04 -3.17 21.80
N ILE A 212 -3.03 -3.95 22.21
CA ILE A 212 -2.44 -5.01 21.37
C ILE A 212 -3.48 -6.09 21.07
N THR A 213 -4.16 -6.59 22.09
CA THR A 213 -5.20 -7.63 21.95
C THR A 213 -6.37 -7.14 21.09
N GLU A 214 -6.78 -5.88 21.24
CA GLU A 214 -7.82 -5.26 20.42
C GLU A 214 -7.44 -5.25 18.93
N CYS A 215 -6.24 -4.75 18.60
CA CYS A 215 -5.74 -4.74 17.23
C CYS A 215 -5.62 -6.16 16.64
N GLU A 216 -5.12 -7.10 17.44
CA GLU A 216 -4.96 -8.49 17.01
C GLU A 216 -6.31 -9.13 16.70
N GLN A 217 -7.29 -8.94 17.58
CA GLN A 217 -8.64 -9.46 17.41
C GLN A 217 -9.31 -8.86 16.16
N LEU A 218 -9.16 -7.55 15.92
CA LEU A 218 -9.69 -6.90 14.73
C LEU A 218 -9.13 -7.49 13.43
N LEU A 219 -7.79 -7.62 13.33
CA LEU A 219 -7.15 -8.19 12.15
C LEU A 219 -7.51 -9.66 11.94
N LYS A 220 -7.53 -10.47 13.01
CA LYS A 220 -7.93 -11.88 12.96
C LYS A 220 -9.40 -12.05 12.56
N THR A 221 -10.28 -11.21 13.10
CA THR A 221 -11.71 -11.23 12.77
C THR A 221 -11.93 -10.82 11.32
N TRP A 222 -11.18 -9.84 10.80
CA TRP A 222 -11.27 -9.43 9.40
C TRP A 222 -10.89 -10.58 8.45
N ILE A 223 -9.74 -11.25 8.67
CA ILE A 223 -9.30 -12.33 7.78
C ILE A 223 -10.21 -13.57 7.88
N GLN A 224 -10.73 -13.88 9.07
CA GLN A 224 -11.67 -15.00 9.27
C GLN A 224 -13.02 -14.79 8.60
N ASN A 225 -13.46 -13.54 8.47
CA ASN A 225 -14.72 -13.18 7.81
C ASN A 225 -14.53 -12.74 6.35
N LEU A 226 -13.34 -12.95 5.79
CA LEU A 226 -13.05 -12.56 4.41
C LEU A 226 -13.90 -13.42 3.45
N PRO A 227 -14.67 -12.82 2.52
CA PRO A 227 -15.47 -13.60 1.57
C PRO A 227 -14.61 -14.45 0.63
N ALA A 228 -15.13 -15.59 0.16
CA ALA A 228 -14.45 -16.50 -0.76
C ALA A 228 -13.78 -15.78 -1.96
N PRO A 229 -14.46 -14.85 -2.68
CA PRO A 229 -13.87 -14.15 -3.82
C PRO A 229 -12.75 -13.15 -3.48
N ALA A 230 -12.52 -12.85 -2.20
CA ALA A 230 -11.47 -11.94 -1.76
C ALA A 230 -10.21 -12.65 -1.24
N HIS A 231 -10.23 -13.98 -1.11
CA HIS A 231 -9.05 -14.72 -0.70
C HIS A 231 -7.98 -14.69 -1.78
N TYR A 232 -6.75 -14.43 -1.36
CA TYR A 232 -5.57 -14.68 -2.19
C TYR A 232 -5.32 -16.17 -2.33
N PHE A 233 -4.88 -16.56 -3.51
CA PHE A 233 -4.35 -17.89 -3.77
C PHE A 233 -3.10 -17.79 -4.66
N PRO A 234 -2.15 -18.72 -4.52
CA PRO A 234 -0.94 -18.77 -5.34
C PRO A 234 -1.24 -18.65 -6.86
N PRO A 235 -0.64 -17.71 -7.61
CA PRO A 235 -0.70 -17.64 -9.07
C PRO A 235 -0.50 -18.98 -9.78
N SER A 236 0.26 -19.93 -9.21
CA SER A 236 0.43 -21.27 -9.78
C SER A 236 -0.89 -22.05 -9.94
N LEU A 237 -1.95 -21.67 -9.22
CA LEU A 237 -3.28 -22.28 -9.31
C LEU A 237 -4.14 -21.70 -10.43
N LEU A 238 -3.74 -20.60 -11.06
CA LEU A 238 -4.40 -20.08 -12.26
C LEU A 238 -4.09 -21.00 -13.44
N HIS A 239 -4.99 -21.94 -13.73
CA HIS A 239 -4.89 -22.79 -14.91
C HIS A 239 -5.39 -22.03 -16.15
N ASP A 240 -4.67 -22.14 -17.26
CA ASP A 240 -5.09 -21.69 -18.60
C ASP A 240 -5.52 -20.22 -18.75
N CYS A 241 -5.08 -19.32 -17.86
CA CYS A 241 -5.40 -17.89 -17.97
C CYS A 241 -4.47 -17.18 -18.97
N HIS A 242 -5.06 -16.58 -20.01
CA HIS A 242 -4.36 -15.63 -20.88
C HIS A 242 -3.87 -14.42 -20.07
N THR A 243 -2.78 -13.79 -20.52
CA THR A 243 -2.10 -12.67 -19.84
C THR A 243 -3.00 -11.43 -19.63
N GLU A 244 -4.12 -11.37 -20.35
CA GLU A 244 -5.12 -10.28 -20.30
C GLU A 244 -6.42 -10.70 -19.60
N SER A 245 -6.42 -11.85 -18.91
CA SER A 245 -7.60 -12.38 -18.22
C SER A 245 -8.03 -11.48 -17.05
N PRO A 246 -9.35 -11.29 -16.85
CA PRO A 246 -9.91 -10.70 -15.65
C PRO A 246 -9.34 -11.24 -14.33
N GLU A 247 -9.05 -12.54 -14.30
CA GLU A 247 -8.56 -13.23 -13.10
C GLU A 247 -7.19 -12.71 -12.64
N ILE A 248 -6.34 -12.25 -13.56
CA ILE A 248 -5.02 -11.69 -13.21
C ILE A 248 -5.20 -10.38 -12.46
N VAL A 249 -6.09 -9.50 -12.91
CA VAL A 249 -6.37 -8.22 -12.24
C VAL A 249 -6.91 -8.47 -10.84
N LEU A 250 -7.90 -9.37 -10.72
CA LEU A 250 -8.51 -9.71 -9.43
C LEU A 250 -7.49 -10.33 -8.48
N LEU A 251 -6.64 -11.23 -8.98
CA LEU A 251 -5.59 -11.85 -8.18
C LEU A 251 -4.57 -10.84 -7.65
N VAL A 252 -4.17 -9.85 -8.46
CA VAL A 252 -3.27 -8.77 -8.01
C VAL A 252 -3.90 -7.99 -6.85
N HIS A 253 -5.21 -7.71 -6.91
CA HIS A 253 -5.93 -7.03 -5.84
C HIS A 253 -6.07 -7.91 -4.58
N GLN A 254 -6.39 -9.20 -4.73
CA GLN A 254 -6.41 -10.16 -3.62
C GLN A 254 -5.04 -10.29 -2.95
N ALA A 255 -3.98 -10.39 -3.75
CA ALA A 255 -2.61 -10.45 -3.26
C ALA A 255 -2.24 -9.20 -2.47
N PHE A 256 -2.58 -8.01 -2.99
CA PHE A 256 -2.32 -6.76 -2.28
C PHE A 256 -3.06 -6.68 -0.94
N LEU A 257 -4.34 -7.09 -0.88
CA LEU A 257 -5.10 -7.17 0.37
C LEU A 257 -4.41 -8.08 1.39
N TYR A 258 -3.98 -9.26 0.96
CA TYR A 258 -3.34 -10.22 1.85
C TYR A 258 -1.95 -9.75 2.31
N LEU A 259 -1.14 -9.20 1.41
CA LEU A 259 0.14 -8.58 1.74
C LEU A 259 -0.02 -7.46 2.77
N LEU A 260 -1.03 -6.61 2.62
CA LEU A 260 -1.31 -5.53 3.56
C LEU A 260 -1.72 -6.07 4.95
N HIS A 261 -2.53 -7.12 5.00
CA HIS A 261 -2.90 -7.80 6.24
C HIS A 261 -1.70 -8.42 6.97
N LEU A 262 -0.85 -9.17 6.25
CA LEU A 262 0.37 -9.78 6.81
C LEU A 262 1.31 -8.71 7.35
N THR A 263 1.46 -7.59 6.62
CA THR A 263 2.28 -6.46 7.05
C THR A 263 1.71 -5.81 8.31
N ALA A 264 0.39 -5.65 8.41
CA ALA A 264 -0.26 -5.12 9.61
C ALA A 264 -0.02 -6.00 10.83
N MET A 265 -0.20 -7.33 10.68
CA MET A 265 0.09 -8.29 11.74
C MET A 265 1.57 -8.26 12.17
N SER A 266 2.49 -8.15 11.21
CA SER A 266 3.93 -8.04 11.48
C SER A 266 4.26 -6.80 12.32
N ILE A 267 3.69 -5.63 11.98
CA ILE A 267 3.84 -4.39 12.74
C ILE A 267 3.30 -4.54 14.17
N LEU A 268 2.14 -5.18 14.32
CA LEU A 268 1.53 -5.40 15.62
C LEU A 268 2.40 -6.27 16.52
N TYR A 269 2.90 -7.40 16.00
CA TYR A 269 3.77 -8.29 16.77
C TYR A 269 5.12 -7.67 17.09
N HIS A 270 5.67 -6.86 16.17
CA HIS A 270 6.85 -6.05 16.47
C HIS A 270 6.58 -5.11 17.66
N ALA A 271 5.49 -4.33 17.62
CA ALA A 271 5.15 -3.40 18.70
C ALA A 271 4.91 -4.13 20.04
N ALA A 272 4.20 -5.26 20.00
CA ALA A 272 3.91 -6.07 21.19
C ALA A 272 5.18 -6.66 21.83
N SER A 273 6.15 -7.08 21.02
CA SER A 273 7.44 -7.60 21.52
C SER A 273 8.25 -6.54 22.28
N SER A 274 8.09 -5.26 21.95
CA SER A 274 8.80 -4.14 22.54
C SER A 274 8.15 -3.56 23.81
N ALA A 275 6.90 -3.91 24.09
CA ALA A 275 6.11 -3.30 25.19
C ALA A 275 6.27 -4.01 26.56
N GLY A 276 6.89 -5.19 26.61
CA GLY A 276 6.95 -6.02 27.82
C GLY A 276 8.25 -5.84 28.62
N ASP A 277 8.18 -5.16 29.76
CA ASP A 277 9.31 -5.00 30.69
C ASP A 277 9.15 -5.98 31.88
N GLY A 278 9.76 -7.18 31.77
CA GLY A 278 9.69 -8.22 32.81
C GLY A 278 10.21 -9.61 32.38
N LEU A 279 10.53 -10.48 33.35
CA LEU A 279 11.15 -11.80 33.09
C LEU A 279 10.19 -12.85 32.49
N GLN A 280 8.90 -12.85 32.86
CA GLN A 280 7.88 -13.76 32.28
C GLN A 280 7.45 -13.34 30.86
N THR A 281 7.60 -12.06 30.53
CA THR A 281 7.35 -11.47 29.22
C THR A 281 8.39 -11.87 28.17
N THR A 282 9.55 -12.40 28.57
CA THR A 282 10.63 -12.80 27.64
C THR A 282 10.20 -13.92 26.69
N PHE A 283 9.61 -15.01 27.21
CA PHE A 283 9.17 -16.14 26.38
C PHE A 283 8.05 -15.75 25.40
N VAL A 284 7.10 -14.94 25.88
CA VAL A 284 6.00 -14.44 25.03
C VAL A 284 6.54 -13.49 23.95
N SER A 285 7.51 -12.63 24.30
CA SER A 285 8.17 -11.75 23.33
C SER A 285 8.93 -12.56 22.27
N GLU A 286 9.68 -13.60 22.65
CA GLU A 286 10.36 -14.49 21.70
C GLU A 286 9.37 -15.19 20.75
N MET A 287 8.24 -15.66 21.25
CA MET A 287 7.18 -16.24 20.44
C MET A 287 6.61 -15.22 19.44
N LEU A 288 6.30 -14.00 19.87
CA LEU A 288 5.79 -12.92 19.01
C LEU A 288 6.79 -12.52 17.92
N VAL A 289 8.08 -12.45 18.26
CA VAL A 289 9.15 -12.19 17.28
C VAL A 289 9.25 -13.36 16.28
N SER A 290 9.09 -14.61 16.73
CA SER A 290 9.05 -15.77 15.83
C SER A 290 7.85 -15.71 14.87
N GLU A 291 6.66 -15.37 15.36
CA GLU A 291 5.46 -15.18 14.53
C GLU A 291 5.66 -14.03 13.53
N MET A 292 6.21 -12.90 13.97
CA MET A 292 6.57 -11.77 13.10
C MET A 292 7.50 -12.22 11.97
N ARG A 293 8.52 -13.03 12.26
CA ARG A 293 9.44 -13.58 11.24
C ARG A 293 8.69 -14.47 10.24
N CYS A 294 7.80 -15.34 10.71
CA CYS A 294 6.96 -16.17 9.84
C CYS A 294 6.10 -15.33 8.89
N LEU A 295 5.52 -14.24 9.37
CA LEU A 295 4.74 -13.31 8.55
C LEU A 295 5.61 -12.60 7.50
N THR A 296 6.80 -12.14 7.87
CA THR A 296 7.73 -11.49 6.92
C THR A 296 8.17 -12.44 5.80
N LEU A 297 8.38 -13.71 6.15
CA LEU A 297 8.67 -14.80 5.24
C LEU A 297 7.56 -14.99 4.20
N GLN A 298 6.32 -15.15 4.67
CA GLN A 298 5.15 -15.30 3.80
C GLN A 298 4.99 -14.10 2.85
N VAL A 299 5.24 -12.88 3.32
CA VAL A 299 5.22 -11.70 2.45
C VAL A 299 6.25 -11.82 1.32
N THR A 300 7.49 -12.22 1.62
CA THR A 300 8.53 -12.39 0.59
C THR A 300 8.23 -13.54 -0.37
N GLU A 301 7.64 -14.63 0.10
CA GLU A 301 7.22 -15.77 -0.73
C GLU A 301 6.16 -15.34 -1.75
N ILE A 302 5.12 -14.62 -1.32
CA ILE A 302 4.09 -14.09 -2.22
C ILE A 302 4.69 -13.13 -3.24
N ILE A 303 5.60 -12.25 -2.82
CA ILE A 303 6.26 -11.30 -3.73
C ILE A 303 7.10 -12.02 -4.80
N ASN A 304 7.82 -13.08 -4.41
CA ASN A 304 8.61 -13.89 -5.33
C ASN A 304 7.70 -14.69 -6.28
N GLU A 305 6.61 -15.27 -5.79
CA GLU A 305 5.67 -15.99 -6.64
C GLU A 305 5.01 -15.06 -7.68
N LEU A 306 4.56 -13.87 -7.26
CA LEU A 306 4.05 -12.86 -8.17
C LEU A 306 5.13 -12.39 -9.16
N HIS A 307 6.39 -12.35 -8.76
CA HIS A 307 7.50 -12.03 -9.67
C HIS A 307 7.68 -13.10 -10.74
N ASP A 308 7.73 -14.37 -10.34
CA ASP A 308 7.95 -15.51 -11.23
C ASP A 308 6.82 -15.63 -12.26
N CYS A 309 5.59 -15.28 -11.88
CA CYS A 309 4.44 -15.19 -12.77
C CYS A 309 4.33 -13.86 -13.53
N LYS A 310 5.33 -12.97 -13.46
CA LYS A 310 5.37 -11.64 -14.10
C LYS A 310 4.26 -10.68 -13.64
N MET A 311 3.66 -10.91 -12.49
CA MET A 311 2.56 -10.12 -11.92
C MET A 311 3.02 -9.03 -10.94
N LEU A 312 4.24 -9.13 -10.39
CA LEU A 312 4.77 -8.19 -9.38
C LEU A 312 4.61 -6.71 -9.77
N HIS A 313 4.83 -6.39 -11.05
CA HIS A 313 4.79 -5.01 -11.53
C HIS A 313 3.39 -4.39 -11.61
N PHE A 314 2.32 -5.19 -11.47
CA PHE A 314 0.94 -4.72 -11.41
C PHE A 314 0.54 -4.28 -9.99
N LEU A 315 1.31 -4.64 -8.96
CA LEU A 315 1.04 -4.20 -7.60
C LEU A 315 1.11 -2.66 -7.48
N PRO A 316 0.34 -2.04 -6.56
CA PRO A 316 0.33 -0.60 -6.37
C PRO A 316 1.65 -0.08 -5.77
N GLY A 317 1.88 1.23 -5.83
CA GLY A 317 3.08 1.86 -5.27
C GLY A 317 3.27 1.60 -3.77
N SER A 318 2.18 1.34 -3.05
CA SER A 318 2.17 0.96 -1.63
C SER A 318 2.92 -0.33 -1.32
N THR A 319 3.18 -1.18 -2.31
CA THR A 319 4.05 -2.35 -2.12
C THR A 319 5.48 -1.95 -1.78
N VAL A 320 5.95 -0.78 -2.23
CA VAL A 320 7.25 -0.23 -1.81
C VAL A 320 7.27 -0.01 -0.29
N THR A 321 6.18 0.52 0.27
CA THR A 321 6.01 0.69 1.72
C THR A 321 6.08 -0.65 2.45
N ILE A 322 5.39 -1.68 1.93
CA ILE A 322 5.42 -3.02 2.50
C ILE A 322 6.85 -3.53 2.54
N LEU A 323 7.59 -3.44 1.43
CA LEU A 323 9.00 -3.86 1.36
C LEU A 323 9.88 -3.11 2.37
N SER A 324 9.72 -1.79 2.52
CA SER A 324 10.45 -1.01 3.54
C SER A 324 10.18 -1.52 4.96
N ILE A 325 8.92 -1.79 5.30
CA ILE A 325 8.53 -2.26 6.63
C ILE A 325 9.11 -3.66 6.92
N ILE A 326 9.06 -4.58 5.96
CA ILE A 326 9.63 -5.93 6.10
C ILE A 326 11.15 -5.87 6.27
N LEU A 327 11.80 -5.00 5.50
CA LEU A 327 13.24 -4.79 5.59
C LEU A 327 13.62 -4.22 6.97
N GLU A 328 12.92 -3.18 7.44
CA GLU A 328 13.12 -2.60 8.78
C GLU A 328 12.99 -3.66 9.89
N ALA A 329 11.96 -4.51 9.81
CA ALA A 329 11.75 -5.60 10.77
C ALA A 329 12.87 -6.65 10.75
N SER A 330 13.55 -6.83 9.62
CA SER A 330 14.62 -7.83 9.44
C SER A 330 16.01 -7.32 9.87
N VAL A 331 16.22 -6.00 9.98
CA VAL A 331 17.54 -5.40 10.29
C VAL A 331 18.13 -5.85 11.64
N PRO A 332 17.38 -5.94 12.75
CA PRO A 332 17.93 -6.41 14.02
C PRO A 332 18.48 -7.83 13.94
N ASP A 333 17.77 -8.72 13.23
CA ASP A 333 18.10 -10.13 13.07
C ASP A 333 19.38 -10.35 12.23
N LEU A 334 19.68 -9.43 11.31
CA LEU A 334 20.94 -9.45 10.56
C LEU A 334 22.17 -9.32 11.48
N LYS A 335 22.03 -8.57 12.58
CA LYS A 335 23.09 -8.35 13.59
C LYS A 335 23.09 -9.42 14.69
N GLY A 336 22.13 -10.34 14.67
CA GLY A 336 21.96 -11.39 15.67
C GLY A 336 23.07 -12.45 15.63
N SER A 337 23.24 -13.16 16.75
CA SER A 337 24.19 -14.26 16.90
C SER A 337 23.66 -15.59 16.34
N ASP A 338 22.34 -15.75 16.24
CA ASP A 338 21.71 -16.97 15.71
C ASP A 338 21.87 -17.04 14.19
N ASN A 339 22.52 -18.10 13.72
CA ASN A 339 22.83 -18.27 12.31
C ASN A 339 21.59 -18.55 11.44
N ILE A 340 20.58 -19.24 11.97
CA ILE A 340 19.36 -19.57 11.23
C ILE A 340 18.54 -18.29 11.05
N VAL A 341 18.35 -17.53 12.15
CA VAL A 341 17.63 -16.25 12.13
C VAL A 341 18.32 -15.26 11.20
N ARG A 342 19.65 -15.16 11.25
CA ARG A 342 20.41 -14.27 10.37
C ARG A 342 20.33 -14.69 8.90
N MET A 343 20.35 -15.99 8.60
CA MET A 343 20.18 -16.50 7.24
C MET A 343 18.79 -16.14 6.69
N GLN A 344 17.75 -16.26 7.52
CA GLN A 344 16.40 -15.86 7.16
C GLN A 344 16.29 -14.36 6.88
N ALA A 345 16.82 -13.52 7.78
CA ALA A 345 16.82 -12.08 7.59
C ALA A 345 17.60 -11.65 6.34
N MET A 346 18.68 -12.36 6.01
CA MET A 346 19.45 -12.15 4.78
C MET A 346 18.62 -12.53 3.54
N SER A 347 17.88 -13.63 3.58
CA SER A 347 16.96 -14.02 2.50
C SER A 347 15.88 -12.95 2.28
N ASN A 348 15.28 -12.44 3.35
CA ASN A 348 14.28 -11.36 3.27
C ASN A 348 14.89 -10.09 2.66
N LEU A 349 16.11 -9.72 3.05
CA LEU A 349 16.82 -8.56 2.50
C LEU A 349 17.01 -8.69 1.00
N TYR A 350 17.49 -9.84 0.51
CA TYR A 350 17.69 -10.08 -0.92
C TYR A 350 16.37 -10.08 -1.70
N ALA A 351 15.32 -10.71 -1.16
CA ALA A 351 14.00 -10.70 -1.79
C ALA A 351 13.44 -9.27 -1.90
N CYS A 352 13.59 -8.45 -0.86
CA CYS A 352 13.17 -7.05 -0.88
C CYS A 352 13.99 -6.20 -1.86
N GLU A 353 15.32 -6.39 -1.91
CA GLU A 353 16.22 -5.71 -2.85
C GLU A 353 15.86 -6.03 -4.30
N GLU A 354 15.64 -7.31 -4.62
CA GLU A 354 15.25 -7.73 -5.97
C GLU A 354 13.87 -7.18 -6.35
N ALA A 355 12.86 -7.36 -5.50
CA ALA A 355 11.51 -6.86 -5.75
C ALA A 355 11.49 -5.34 -5.95
N ALA A 356 12.22 -4.59 -5.13
CA ALA A 356 12.37 -3.15 -5.28
C ALA A 356 13.05 -2.77 -6.61
N GLY A 357 14.10 -3.50 -7.02
CA GLY A 357 14.75 -3.31 -8.32
C GLY A 357 13.79 -3.43 -9.50
N ARG A 358 12.84 -4.37 -9.43
CA ARG A 358 11.78 -4.54 -10.45
C ARG A 358 10.75 -3.41 -10.39
N LEU A 359 10.27 -3.09 -9.20
CA LEU A 359 9.30 -2.02 -8.98
C LEU A 359 9.87 -0.65 -9.37
N LEU A 360 11.19 -0.45 -9.34
CA LEU A 360 11.86 0.80 -9.73
C LEU A 360 11.53 1.27 -11.16
N GLN A 361 11.18 0.34 -12.05
CA GLN A 361 10.75 0.66 -13.42
C GLN A 361 9.37 1.33 -13.47
N THR A 362 8.55 1.12 -12.45
CA THR A 362 7.18 1.65 -12.32
C THR A 362 7.09 2.75 -11.26
N TYR A 363 7.87 2.60 -10.19
CA TYR A 363 7.84 3.36 -8.95
C TYR A 363 9.29 3.74 -8.54
N PRO A 364 9.80 4.91 -8.94
CA PRO A 364 11.10 5.41 -8.47
C PRO A 364 11.42 5.39 -6.93
N ALA A 365 10.47 5.31 -6.00
CA ALA A 365 10.65 5.30 -4.54
C ALA A 365 11.08 3.92 -4.06
N ALA A 366 11.00 2.91 -4.92
CA ALA A 366 11.69 1.66 -4.68
C ALA A 366 13.21 1.89 -4.47
N GLU A 367 13.76 3.03 -4.91
CA GLU A 367 15.12 3.47 -4.59
C GLU A 367 15.38 3.60 -3.08
N ILE A 368 14.36 3.95 -2.28
CA ILE A 368 14.46 4.00 -0.82
C ILE A 368 14.74 2.60 -0.26
N VAL A 369 13.98 1.59 -0.69
CA VAL A 369 14.18 0.20 -0.27
C VAL A 369 15.56 -0.30 -0.68
N LEU A 370 16.00 0.01 -1.91
CA LEU A 370 17.34 -0.35 -2.39
C LEU A 370 18.44 0.30 -1.53
N SER A 371 18.31 1.58 -1.19
CA SER A 371 19.25 2.27 -0.32
C SER A 371 19.25 1.69 1.10
N GLN A 372 18.08 1.39 1.67
CA GLN A 372 17.96 0.75 2.98
C GLN A 372 18.65 -0.63 2.99
N ALA A 373 18.45 -1.44 1.94
CA ALA A 373 19.05 -2.77 1.84
C ALA A 373 20.58 -2.70 1.69
N GLN A 374 21.07 -1.76 0.87
CA GLN A 374 22.50 -1.50 0.72
C GLN A 374 23.14 -1.05 2.03
N ASN A 375 22.49 -0.16 2.79
CA ASN A 375 22.97 0.29 4.10
C ASN A 375 23.01 -0.86 5.12
N ALA A 376 21.95 -1.68 5.18
CA ALA A 376 21.91 -2.85 6.04
C ALA A 376 23.06 -3.84 5.74
N ARG A 377 23.34 -4.09 4.45
CA ARG A 377 24.46 -4.92 4.00
C ARG A 377 25.82 -4.29 4.32
N GLY A 378 25.97 -2.98 4.13
CA GLY A 378 27.19 -2.24 4.44
C GLY A 378 27.58 -2.32 5.92
N HIS A 379 26.59 -2.24 6.82
CA HIS A 379 26.80 -2.44 8.26
C HIS A 379 27.27 -3.86 8.60
N LEU A 380 26.79 -4.90 7.90
CA LEU A 380 27.23 -6.29 8.13
C LEU A 380 28.67 -6.54 7.70
N LEU A 381 29.12 -5.86 6.65
CA LEU A 381 30.47 -6.00 6.10
C LEU A 381 31.48 -5.04 6.76
N GLY A 382 31.05 -4.22 7.73
CA GLY A 382 31.90 -3.20 8.36
C GLY A 382 32.32 -2.08 7.40
N LEU A 383 31.59 -1.87 6.31
CA LEU A 383 31.91 -0.91 5.25
C LEU A 383 31.31 0.50 5.50
N ILE A 384 30.46 0.64 6.52
CA ILE A 384 29.84 1.92 6.91
C ILE A 384 30.18 2.17 8.37
N THR A 385 31.08 3.13 8.62
CA THR A 385 31.34 3.69 9.95
C THR A 385 30.28 4.77 10.23
N THR A 386 29.62 4.67 11.38
CA THR A 386 28.60 5.61 11.89
C THR A 386 29.02 7.07 11.87
#